data_AF-A0A315QQP5-F1
#
_entry.id   AF-A0A315QQP5-F1
#
_cell.length_a   1.000
_cell.length_b   1.000
_cell.length_c   1.000
_cell.angle_alpha   90.00
_cell.angle_beta   90.00
_cell.angle_gamma   90.00
#
_symmetry.space_group_name_H-M   'P 1'
#
loop_
_entity.id
_entity.type
_entity.pdbx_description
1 polymer ?
#
loop_
_entity_poly.entity_id
_entity_poly.type
_entity_poly.pdbx_seq_one_letter_code
_entity_poly.pdbx_strand_id
1 'polypeptide(L)'
;IFKNDGGSLKIHNRIYEQRIYNYLISKIENSLESDAFDFRDSFIDNGQLNLKEVLERFQVFIKEQYSDQDRGFLERNGRLIFLAFLKPIINGKGFDFKEVQISQEKRLDVVITYLEQKFIVELKIWRGEEYHKQGLKQLADYLESQNMDQGYLLSFNFNQNKEYKNQELEVKNKKIFAYWV
;
A
#
# COMPACT_ATOMS: atom_id res chain seq x y z
N ILE A 1 11.54 -23.43 1.51
CA ILE A 1 11.35 -21.95 1.46
C ILE A 1 10.98 -21.50 0.07
N PHE A 2 11.70 -21.93 -0.97
CA PHE A 2 11.36 -21.65 -2.37
C PHE A 2 10.73 -22.85 -3.08
N LYS A 3 10.07 -22.59 -4.21
CA LYS A 3 9.52 -23.57 -5.15
C LYS A 3 9.88 -23.17 -6.58
N ASN A 4 10.07 -24.17 -7.44
CA ASN A 4 10.20 -23.96 -8.87
C ASN A 4 8.79 -23.80 -9.47
N ASP A 5 8.57 -22.70 -10.18
CA ASP A 5 7.35 -22.41 -10.92
C ASP A 5 7.74 -22.07 -12.36
N GLY A 6 7.72 -23.08 -13.25
CA GLY A 6 8.05 -22.90 -14.66
C GLY A 6 9.47 -22.38 -14.91
N GLY A 7 10.46 -22.80 -14.11
CA GLY A 7 11.84 -22.31 -14.20
C GLY A 7 12.11 -21.03 -13.42
N SER A 8 11.08 -20.44 -12.79
CA SER A 8 11.24 -19.27 -11.90
C SER A 8 11.21 -19.68 -10.43
N LEU A 9 12.01 -18.99 -9.60
CA LEU A 9 12.04 -19.19 -8.16
C LEU A 9 10.88 -18.42 -7.52
N LYS A 10 9.94 -19.11 -6.87
CA LYS A 10 8.87 -18.50 -6.06
C LYS A 10 9.01 -18.86 -4.59
N ILE A 11 8.53 -18.01 -3.69
CA ILE A 11 8.41 -18.36 -2.28
C ILE A 11 7.29 -19.41 -2.13
N HIS A 12 7.61 -20.54 -1.51
CA HIS A 12 6.75 -21.71 -1.41
C HIS A 12 5.53 -21.48 -0.51
N ASN A 13 5.65 -20.65 0.53
CA ASN A 13 4.57 -20.42 1.50
C ASN A 13 4.59 -18.99 2.07
N ARG A 14 3.39 -18.45 2.32
CA ARG A 14 3.11 -17.12 2.90
C ARG A 14 3.86 -16.84 4.20
N ILE A 15 4.04 -17.83 5.08
CA ILE A 15 4.78 -17.65 6.33
C ILE A 15 6.25 -17.30 6.06
N TYR A 16 6.85 -17.92 5.04
CA TYR A 16 8.22 -17.62 4.64
C TYR A 16 8.33 -16.26 3.96
N GLU A 17 7.35 -15.89 3.15
CA GLU A 17 7.21 -14.54 2.59
C GLU A 17 7.29 -13.50 3.70
N GLN A 18 6.40 -13.61 4.69
CA GLN A 18 6.30 -12.67 5.80
C GLN A 18 7.59 -12.63 6.64
N ARG A 19 8.23 -13.78 6.89
CA ARG A 19 9.52 -13.82 7.62
C ARG A 19 10.67 -13.18 6.85
N ILE A 20 10.77 -13.45 5.54
CA ILE A 20 11.80 -12.83 4.68
C ILE A 20 11.56 -11.32 4.61
N TYR A 21 10.31 -10.88 4.50
CA TYR A 21 9.97 -9.46 4.52
C TYR A 21 10.35 -8.80 5.84
N ASN A 22 9.94 -9.36 6.97
CA ASN A 22 10.29 -8.83 8.28
C ASN A 22 11.81 -8.74 8.47
N TYR A 23 12.56 -9.70 7.95
CA TYR A 23 14.03 -9.68 7.99
C TYR A 23 14.64 -8.57 7.11
N LEU A 24 14.16 -8.40 5.87
CA LEU A 24 14.65 -7.34 4.98
C LEU A 24 14.32 -5.95 5.54
N ILE A 25 13.12 -5.79 6.08
CA ILE A 25 12.69 -4.58 6.78
C ILE A 25 13.60 -4.28 7.98
N SER A 26 13.88 -5.28 8.82
CA SER A 26 14.78 -5.11 9.97
C SER A 26 16.19 -4.68 9.56
N LYS A 27 16.70 -5.16 8.41
CA LYS A 27 17.99 -4.69 7.88
C LYS A 27 17.96 -3.22 7.46
N ILE A 28 16.87 -2.79 6.83
CA ILE A 28 16.67 -1.39 6.42
C ILE A 28 16.59 -0.50 7.66
N GLU A 29 15.82 -0.89 8.68
CA GLU A 29 15.69 -0.18 9.95
C GLU A 29 17.05 0.06 10.63
N ASN A 30 17.89 -0.98 10.74
CA ASN A 30 19.23 -0.87 11.33
C ASN A 30 20.20 -0.01 10.51
N SER A 31 19.90 0.26 9.24
CA SER A 31 20.75 1.07 8.36
C SER A 31 20.34 2.54 8.23
N LEU A 32 19.12 2.89 8.65
CA LEU A 32 18.49 4.20 8.43
C LEU A 32 18.19 4.99 9.72
N GLU A 33 18.75 4.60 10.87
CA GLU A 33 18.34 5.13 12.20
C GLU A 33 18.39 6.68 12.34
N SER A 34 19.18 7.41 11.54
CA SER A 34 19.18 8.88 11.52
C SER A 34 18.18 9.49 10.53
N ASP A 35 18.13 8.99 9.30
CA ASP A 35 17.34 9.61 8.20
C ASP A 35 15.85 9.23 8.25
N ALA A 36 15.52 8.12 8.92
CA ALA A 36 14.14 7.66 9.06
C ALA A 36 13.30 8.54 9.98
N PHE A 37 13.92 9.24 10.94
CA PHE A 37 13.21 10.12 11.88
C PHE A 37 12.71 11.39 11.17
N ASP A 38 13.59 12.05 10.42
CA ASP A 38 13.26 13.22 9.59
C ASP A 38 12.21 12.88 8.51
N PHE A 39 12.33 11.69 7.91
CA PHE A 39 11.35 11.21 6.94
C PHE A 39 9.97 11.00 7.57
N ARG A 40 9.89 10.39 8.76
CA ARG A 40 8.63 10.17 9.47
C ARG A 40 7.95 11.49 9.85
N ASP A 41 8.70 12.41 10.46
CA ASP A 41 8.14 13.67 11.00
C ASP A 41 7.50 14.54 9.92
N SER A 42 7.93 14.38 8.67
CA SER A 42 7.31 15.01 7.50
C SER A 42 5.84 14.60 7.27
N PHE A 43 5.38 13.48 7.84
CA PHE A 43 4.01 12.96 7.69
C PHE A 43 3.17 13.07 8.95
N ILE A 44 3.75 13.56 10.05
CA ILE A 44 3.08 13.67 11.35
C ILE A 44 2.80 15.13 11.66
N ASP A 45 1.53 15.50 11.76
CA ASP A 45 1.09 16.83 12.18
C ASP A 45 0.34 16.73 13.51
N ASN A 46 0.82 17.44 14.53
CA ASN A 46 0.25 17.43 15.89
C ASN A 46 0.01 16.01 16.45
N GLY A 47 0.93 15.08 16.16
CA GLY A 47 0.83 13.68 16.57
C GLY A 47 -0.17 12.84 15.78
N GLN A 48 -0.71 13.36 14.66
CA GLN A 48 -1.59 12.64 13.75
C GLN A 48 -0.87 12.31 12.44
N LEU A 49 -1.06 11.09 11.95
CA LEU A 49 -0.58 10.68 10.63
C LEU A 49 -1.43 11.30 9.53
N ASN A 50 -0.77 12.00 8.60
CA ASN A 50 -1.38 12.44 7.36
C ASN A 50 -1.18 11.38 6.26
N LEU A 51 -2.08 10.40 6.18
CA LEU A 51 -1.98 9.33 5.19
C LEU A 51 -2.10 9.83 3.73
N LYS A 52 -2.73 10.97 3.48
CA LYS A 52 -2.77 11.55 2.13
C LYS A 52 -1.38 11.96 1.67
N GLU A 53 -0.65 12.68 2.53
CA GLU A 53 0.73 13.08 2.27
C GLU A 53 1.64 11.87 2.04
N VAL A 54 1.44 10.80 2.80
CA VAL A 54 2.16 9.52 2.62
C VAL A 54 1.90 8.94 1.23
N LEU A 55 0.65 8.91 0.77
CA LEU A 55 0.29 8.36 -0.55
C LEU A 55 0.78 9.26 -1.69
N GLU A 56 0.77 10.58 -1.50
CA GLU A 56 1.31 11.55 -2.46
C GLU A 56 2.84 11.42 -2.57
N ARG A 57 3.55 11.30 -1.45
CA ARG A 57 4.98 11.03 -1.47
C ARG A 57 5.29 9.67 -2.07
N PHE A 58 4.48 8.65 -1.81
CA PHE A 58 4.63 7.34 -2.43
C PHE A 58 4.48 7.40 -3.95
N GLN A 59 3.52 8.20 -4.46
CA GLN A 59 3.36 8.44 -5.88
C GLN A 59 4.60 9.09 -6.50
N VAL A 60 5.18 10.09 -5.83
CA VAL A 60 6.45 10.72 -6.26
C VAL A 60 7.60 9.71 -6.25
N PHE A 61 7.73 8.92 -5.19
CA PHE A 61 8.75 7.88 -5.07
C PHE A 61 8.66 6.87 -6.23
N ILE A 62 7.47 6.35 -6.53
CA ILE A 62 7.28 5.43 -7.66
C ILE A 62 7.66 6.12 -8.97
N LYS A 63 7.24 7.38 -9.18
CA LYS A 63 7.57 8.13 -10.40
C LYS A 63 9.08 8.32 -10.59
N GLU A 64 9.82 8.60 -9.53
CA GLU A 64 11.28 8.78 -9.56
C GLU A 64 12.04 7.47 -9.78
N GLN A 65 11.53 6.35 -9.22
CA GLN A 65 12.17 5.03 -9.32
C GLN A 65 11.68 4.22 -10.53
N TYR A 66 10.68 4.71 -11.28
CA TYR A 66 10.13 3.98 -12.41
C TYR A 66 11.11 4.00 -13.60
N SER A 67 11.69 2.83 -13.90
CA SER A 67 12.42 2.58 -15.14
C SER A 67 11.70 1.51 -15.98
N ASP A 68 11.85 1.56 -17.30
CA ASP A 68 11.28 0.54 -18.20
C ASP A 68 11.84 -0.86 -17.91
N GLN A 69 13.06 -0.95 -17.35
CA GLN A 69 13.70 -2.20 -16.96
C GLN A 69 13.06 -2.81 -15.70
N ASP A 70 12.53 -1.97 -14.81
CA ASP A 70 11.95 -2.39 -13.52
C ASP A 70 10.44 -2.63 -13.55
N ARG A 71 9.76 -2.34 -14.68
CA ARG A 71 8.31 -2.51 -14.82
C ARG A 71 7.81 -3.87 -14.35
N GLY A 72 8.43 -4.95 -14.81
CA GLY A 72 8.01 -6.30 -14.43
C GLY A 72 8.22 -6.60 -12.93
N PHE A 73 9.21 -5.98 -12.30
CA PHE A 73 9.41 -6.08 -10.86
C PHE A 73 8.35 -5.28 -10.10
N LEU A 74 8.08 -4.04 -10.51
CA LEU A 74 7.05 -3.19 -9.90
C LEU A 74 5.66 -3.81 -10.02
N GLU A 75 5.33 -4.43 -11.15
CA GLU A 75 4.06 -5.13 -11.35
C GLU A 75 3.89 -6.32 -10.42
N ARG A 76 4.96 -7.10 -10.22
CA ARG A 76 4.93 -8.26 -9.32
C ARG A 76 4.99 -7.89 -7.84
N ASN A 77 5.58 -6.75 -7.50
CA ASN A 77 5.94 -6.41 -6.12
C ASN A 77 5.35 -5.08 -5.61
N GLY A 78 4.50 -4.38 -6.37
CA GLY A 78 4.02 -3.02 -6.04
C GLY A 78 3.46 -2.89 -4.63
N ARG A 79 2.70 -3.90 -4.19
CA ARG A 79 2.24 -4.02 -2.80
C ARG A 79 3.38 -4.02 -1.78
N LEU A 80 4.38 -4.86 -2.00
CA LEU A 80 5.51 -4.99 -1.08
C LEU A 80 6.30 -3.70 -1.00
N ILE A 81 6.44 -3.01 -2.13
CA ILE A 81 7.09 -1.71 -2.21
C ILE A 81 6.29 -0.69 -1.39
N PHE A 82 4.96 -0.66 -1.52
CA PHE A 82 4.11 0.20 -0.69
C PHE A 82 4.24 -0.11 0.81
N LEU A 83 4.21 -1.40 1.19
CA LEU A 83 4.37 -1.80 2.59
C LEU A 83 5.76 -1.43 3.14
N ALA A 84 6.82 -1.60 2.35
CA ALA A 84 8.18 -1.23 2.73
C ALA A 84 8.33 0.28 2.88
N PHE A 85 7.71 1.07 1.99
CA PHE A 85 7.69 2.52 2.06
C PHE A 85 6.94 3.04 3.29
N LEU A 86 5.81 2.43 3.61
CA LEU A 86 4.98 2.82 4.75
C LEU A 86 5.63 2.48 6.09
N LYS A 87 6.34 1.35 6.18
CA LYS A 87 6.93 0.80 7.40
C LYS A 87 7.71 1.84 8.25
N PRO A 88 8.71 2.57 7.73
CA PRO A 88 9.45 3.54 8.54
C PRO A 88 8.59 4.70 9.06
N ILE A 89 7.52 5.07 8.34
CA ILE A 89 6.61 6.16 8.72
C ILE A 89 5.76 5.75 9.92
N ILE A 90 5.32 4.49 9.94
CA ILE A 90 4.41 3.97 10.96
C ILE A 90 5.11 3.17 12.06
N ASN A 91 6.43 2.95 12.06
CA ASN A 91 7.08 2.16 13.11
C ASN A 91 7.32 2.96 14.41
N GLY A 92 7.03 2.40 15.60
CA GLY A 92 7.13 3.07 16.92
C GLY A 92 5.97 2.78 17.91
N LYS A 93 5.79 3.65 18.93
CA LYS A 93 4.86 3.54 20.08
C LYS A 93 3.36 3.28 19.75
N GLY A 94 2.99 2.06 19.35
CA GLY A 94 1.58 1.61 19.27
C GLY A 94 1.01 1.45 17.87
N PHE A 95 1.84 1.12 16.89
CA PHE A 95 1.44 1.01 15.49
C PHE A 95 1.38 -0.43 15.01
N ASP A 96 0.46 -0.72 14.09
CA ASP A 96 0.36 -2.00 13.41
C ASP A 96 -0.28 -1.81 12.03
N PHE A 97 -0.02 -2.73 11.11
CA PHE A 97 -0.87 -2.87 9.95
C PHE A 97 -1.22 -4.33 9.72
N LYS A 98 -2.52 -4.58 9.51
CA LYS A 98 -3.06 -5.93 9.35
C LYS A 98 -3.51 -6.16 7.92
N GLU A 99 -3.00 -7.22 7.31
CA GLU A 99 -3.50 -7.73 6.05
C GLU A 99 -4.82 -8.48 6.28
N VAL A 100 -5.93 -7.93 5.79
CA VAL A 100 -7.24 -8.59 5.87
C VAL A 100 -7.50 -9.35 4.56
N GLN A 101 -8.10 -10.55 4.66
CA GLN A 101 -8.39 -11.39 3.50
C GLN A 101 -9.90 -11.39 3.24
N ILE A 102 -10.34 -10.57 2.29
CA ILE A 102 -11.77 -10.24 2.14
C ILE A 102 -12.41 -10.72 0.81
N SER A 103 -11.67 -11.29 -0.15
CA SER A 103 -12.26 -11.78 -1.41
C SER A 103 -11.53 -12.95 -2.10
N GLN A 104 -12.13 -13.49 -3.17
CA GLN A 104 -11.60 -14.58 -4.02
C GLN A 104 -10.31 -14.17 -4.76
N GLU A 105 -10.17 -12.89 -5.16
CA GLU A 105 -8.88 -12.29 -5.47
C GLU A 105 -8.19 -11.96 -4.15
N LYS A 106 -7.62 -13.02 -3.55
CA LYS A 106 -7.01 -12.98 -2.24
C LYS A 106 -5.90 -11.92 -2.17
N ARG A 107 -6.05 -11.03 -1.19
CA ARG A 107 -5.08 -10.01 -0.71
C ARG A 107 -5.18 -8.81 -1.66
N LEU A 108 -5.53 -7.61 -1.21
CA LEU A 108 -4.60 -6.65 -0.61
C LEU A 108 -5.33 -5.45 0.05
N ASP A 109 -5.89 -5.64 1.24
CA ASP A 109 -6.32 -4.51 2.08
C ASP A 109 -5.33 -4.30 3.22
N VAL A 110 -4.85 -3.07 3.35
CA VAL A 110 -3.97 -2.63 4.44
C VAL A 110 -4.81 -1.81 5.41
N VAL A 111 -5.01 -2.37 6.60
CA VAL A 111 -5.52 -1.58 7.73
C VAL A 111 -4.33 -1.01 8.46
N ILE A 112 -4.22 0.31 8.55
CA ILE A 112 -3.13 1.01 9.23
C ILE A 112 -3.69 1.58 10.53
N THR A 113 -3.03 1.33 11.66
CA THR A 113 -3.37 1.97 12.94
C THR A 113 -2.26 2.91 13.36
N TYR A 114 -2.60 4.18 13.60
CA TYR A 114 -1.71 5.22 14.10
C TYR A 114 -2.28 5.89 15.34
N LEU A 115 -1.76 5.54 16.53
CA LEU A 115 -2.37 5.92 17.81
C LEU A 115 -3.86 5.51 17.81
N GLU A 116 -4.78 6.46 17.87
CA GLU A 116 -6.23 6.22 17.81
C GLU A 116 -6.78 6.25 16.37
N GLN A 117 -5.95 6.63 15.38
CA GLN A 117 -6.35 6.69 13.98
C GLN A 117 -6.35 5.29 13.36
N LYS A 118 -7.37 5.01 12.56
CA LYS A 118 -7.48 3.80 11.75
C LYS A 118 -7.70 4.22 10.31
N PHE A 119 -6.94 3.64 9.39
CA PHE A 119 -7.08 3.86 7.97
C PHE A 119 -7.26 2.54 7.23
N ILE A 120 -8.10 2.54 6.19
CA ILE A 120 -8.31 1.41 5.31
C ILE A 120 -7.81 1.78 3.92
N VAL A 121 -6.82 1.03 3.43
CA VAL A 121 -6.24 1.20 2.10
C VAL A 121 -6.45 -0.06 1.29
N GLU A 122 -7.26 0.02 0.25
CA GLU A 122 -7.41 -1.03 -0.78
C GLU A 122 -6.31 -0.86 -1.82
N LEU A 123 -5.60 -1.95 -2.15
CA LEU A 123 -4.57 -1.96 -3.18
C LEU A 123 -5.05 -2.76 -4.39
N LYS A 124 -5.04 -2.14 -5.58
CA LYS A 124 -5.45 -2.79 -6.83
C LYS A 124 -4.36 -2.68 -7.89
N ILE A 125 -4.21 -3.72 -8.70
CA ILE A 125 -3.56 -3.57 -10.02
C ILE A 125 -4.58 -2.96 -10.96
N TRP A 126 -4.22 -1.89 -11.65
CA TRP A 126 -5.10 -1.26 -12.64
C TRP A 126 -5.34 -2.21 -13.82
N ARG A 127 -6.60 -2.51 -14.10
CA ARG A 127 -7.04 -3.36 -15.22
C ARG A 127 -8.10 -2.69 -16.11
N GLY A 128 -8.26 -1.38 -15.96
CA GLY A 128 -9.29 -0.59 -16.65
C GLY A 128 -10.45 -0.17 -15.75
N GLU A 129 -11.34 0.63 -16.33
CA GLU A 129 -12.41 1.35 -15.65
C GLU A 129 -13.42 0.45 -14.93
N GLU A 130 -13.80 -0.67 -15.55
CA GLU A 130 -14.77 -1.60 -14.94
C GLU A 130 -14.20 -2.21 -13.65
N TYR A 131 -12.94 -2.65 -13.68
CA TYR A 131 -12.26 -3.18 -12.51
C TYR A 131 -12.09 -2.12 -11.42
N HIS A 132 -11.82 -0.87 -11.80
CA HIS A 132 -11.75 0.25 -10.87
C HIS A 132 -13.08 0.51 -10.16
N LYS A 133 -14.20 0.57 -10.91
CA LYS A 133 -15.55 0.73 -10.33
C LYS A 133 -15.91 -0.41 -9.37
N GLN A 134 -15.53 -1.64 -9.72
CA GLN A 134 -15.71 -2.79 -8.82
C GLN A 134 -14.88 -2.64 -7.54
N GLY A 135 -13.63 -2.21 -7.65
CA GLY A 135 -12.76 -1.93 -6.50
C GLY A 135 -13.32 -0.84 -5.57
N LEU A 136 -13.84 0.25 -6.13
CA LEU A 136 -14.49 1.31 -5.34
C LEU A 136 -15.71 0.79 -4.57
N LYS A 137 -16.53 -0.05 -5.21
CA LYS A 137 -17.70 -0.67 -4.55
C LYS A 137 -17.29 -1.60 -3.41
N GLN A 138 -16.27 -2.43 -3.62
CA GLN A 138 -15.71 -3.32 -2.60
C GLN A 138 -15.19 -2.53 -1.39
N LEU A 139 -14.40 -1.47 -1.64
CA LEU A 139 -13.89 -0.61 -0.58
C LEU A 139 -15.03 0.06 0.20
N ALA A 140 -16.06 0.60 -0.48
CA ALA A 140 -17.21 1.20 0.18
C ALA A 140 -17.98 0.20 1.06
N ASP A 141 -18.18 -1.04 0.58
CA ASP A 141 -18.82 -2.11 1.36
C ASP A 141 -17.97 -2.51 2.59
N TYR A 142 -16.65 -2.51 2.44
CA TYR A 142 -15.76 -2.80 3.56
C TYR A 142 -15.76 -1.68 4.60
N LEU A 143 -15.72 -0.42 4.17
CA LEU A 143 -15.83 0.75 5.04
C LEU A 143 -17.12 0.72 5.87
N GLU A 144 -18.25 0.37 5.24
CA GLU A 144 -19.52 0.17 5.95
C GLU A 144 -19.42 -0.90 7.03
N SER A 145 -18.87 -2.08 6.70
CA SER A 145 -18.68 -3.17 7.67
C SER A 145 -17.75 -2.82 8.84
N GLN A 146 -16.91 -1.80 8.66
CA GLN A 146 -15.94 -1.33 9.65
C GLN A 146 -16.40 -0.05 10.37
N ASN A 147 -17.62 0.44 10.11
CA ASN A 147 -18.15 1.71 10.60
C ASN A 147 -17.20 2.89 10.33
N MET A 148 -16.64 2.94 9.12
CA MET A 148 -15.76 4.02 8.67
C MET A 148 -16.43 4.82 7.55
N ASP A 149 -16.20 6.12 7.55
CA ASP A 149 -16.76 7.04 6.54
C ASP A 149 -15.79 7.33 5.39
N GLN A 150 -14.50 7.02 5.58
CA GLN A 150 -13.47 7.29 4.59
C GLN A 150 -12.47 6.15 4.41
N GLY A 151 -11.98 5.99 3.18
CA GLY A 151 -10.95 5.02 2.81
C GLY A 151 -10.10 5.48 1.64
N TYR A 152 -9.08 4.68 1.33
CA TYR A 152 -8.06 5.00 0.35
C TYR A 152 -7.95 3.87 -0.67
N LEU A 153 -7.83 4.21 -1.94
CA LEU A 153 -7.63 3.26 -3.02
C LEU A 153 -6.31 3.57 -3.72
N LEU A 154 -5.35 2.65 -3.65
CA LEU A 154 -4.08 2.77 -4.36
C LEU A 154 -4.08 1.82 -5.56
N SER A 155 -4.16 2.40 -6.76
CA SER A 155 -4.20 1.69 -8.04
C SER A 155 -2.83 1.70 -8.70
N PHE A 156 -2.18 0.56 -8.76
CA PHE A 156 -0.93 0.36 -9.49
C PHE A 156 -1.19 0.24 -11.00
N ASN A 157 -0.97 1.32 -11.72
CA ASN A 157 -1.07 1.41 -13.17
C ASN A 157 0.31 1.21 -13.79
N PHE A 158 0.43 0.19 -14.64
CA PHE A 158 1.68 -0.11 -15.34
C PHE A 158 1.61 0.22 -16.82
N ASN A 159 0.58 0.93 -17.30
CA ASN A 159 0.48 1.33 -18.71
C ASN A 159 1.57 2.35 -19.08
N GLN A 160 2.04 2.34 -20.34
CA GLN A 160 3.09 3.26 -20.80
C GLN A 160 2.64 4.73 -20.77
N ASN A 161 1.36 4.97 -21.03
CA ASN A 161 0.72 6.29 -21.03
C ASN A 161 -0.05 6.57 -19.74
N LYS A 162 0.35 5.96 -18.63
CA LYS A 162 -0.32 6.18 -17.35
C LYS A 162 -0.19 7.63 -16.89
N GLU A 163 -1.21 8.09 -16.19
CA GLU A 163 -1.21 9.38 -15.52
C GLU A 163 -1.08 9.13 -14.02
N TYR A 164 -0.08 9.76 -13.40
CA TYR A 164 0.02 9.85 -11.95
C TYR A 164 -0.97 10.92 -11.49
N LYS A 165 -2.03 10.50 -10.79
CA LYS A 165 -3.06 11.41 -10.31
C LYS A 165 -3.66 10.94 -9.01
N ASN A 166 -4.41 11.82 -8.37
CA ASN A 166 -5.26 11.50 -7.24
C ASN A 166 -6.67 12.07 -7.50
N GLN A 167 -7.67 11.48 -6.86
CA GLN A 167 -9.06 11.90 -6.99
C GLN A 167 -9.82 11.62 -5.70
N GLU A 168 -10.67 12.56 -5.30
CA GLU A 168 -11.66 12.38 -4.25
C GLU A 168 -12.99 11.95 -4.88
N LEU A 169 -13.58 10.88 -4.37
CA LEU A 169 -14.80 10.25 -4.88
C LEU A 169 -15.77 9.99 -3.73
N GLU A 170 -17.06 10.05 -4.02
CA GLU A 170 -18.11 9.60 -3.09
C GLU A 170 -18.79 8.35 -3.66
N VAL A 171 -18.81 7.27 -2.88
CA VAL A 171 -19.37 5.97 -3.28
C VAL A 171 -20.15 5.41 -2.09
N LYS A 172 -21.46 5.20 -2.25
CA LYS A 172 -22.35 4.71 -1.17
C LYS A 172 -22.22 5.55 0.11
N ASN A 173 -22.19 6.88 -0.01
CA ASN A 173 -21.98 7.83 1.08
C ASN A 173 -20.64 7.66 1.82
N LYS A 174 -19.66 6.99 1.22
CA LYS A 174 -18.29 6.87 1.72
C LYS A 174 -17.35 7.74 0.89
N LYS A 175 -16.45 8.42 1.59
CA LYS A 175 -15.41 9.26 0.99
C LYS A 175 -14.19 8.41 0.63
N ILE A 176 -13.86 8.32 -0.65
CA ILE A 176 -12.72 7.53 -1.12
C ILE A 176 -11.69 8.45 -1.77
N PHE A 177 -10.44 8.36 -1.29
CA PHE A 177 -9.29 9.01 -1.90
C PHE A 177 -8.55 7.99 -2.77
N ALA A 178 -8.65 8.14 -4.09
CA ALA A 178 -8.03 7.26 -5.06
C ALA A 178 -6.71 7.85 -5.57
N TYR A 179 -5.68 7.00 -5.68
CA TYR A 179 -4.34 7.34 -6.12
C TYR A 179 -3.91 6.37 -7.22
N TRP A 180 -3.34 6.88 -8.31
CA TRP A 180 -2.80 6.07 -9.41
C TRP A 180 -1.28 6.20 -9.44
N VAL A 181 -0.57 5.08 -9.35
CA VAL A 181 0.90 5.00 -9.32
C VAL A 181 1.45 4.09 -10.40
#